data_AF-A0A9E5NBX0-F1
#
_entry.id   AF-A0A9E5NBX0-F1
#
_cell.length_a   1.000
_cell.length_b   1.000
_cell.length_c   1.000
_cell.angle_alpha   90.00
_cell.angle_beta   90.00
_cell.angle_gamma   90.00
#
_symmetry.space_group_name_H-M   'P 1'
#
loop_
_entity.id
_entity.type
_entity.pdbx_description
1 polymer ?
#
loop_
_entity_poly.entity_id
_entity_poly.type
_entity_poly.pdbx_seq_one_letter_code
_entity_poly.pdbx_strand_id
1 'polypeptide(L)'
;TDITERKLTEEALRKARDELEIRVQERTRELSQANIELHSEIAERRRAEEKLKESEQSYKTLVQTSRDMIFTVDLKGNFLFTNQAFGKILGYSAEELKRLNGFELVHPEDLEAVKVQFARLVEGESVDNMEYRYRKKDGFYISILNSAAPLLDSKGKVVAAFGVARDISQRKRAEEALRASEGTTRALLNASHGIALL
;
A
#
# COMPACT_ATOMS: atom_id res chain seq x y z
N THR A 1 63.16 55.67 -25.69
CA THR A 1 61.89 55.09 -26.17
C THR A 1 61.56 53.82 -25.42
N ASP A 2 62.53 52.92 -25.27
CA ASP A 2 62.42 51.62 -24.57
C ASP A 2 61.95 51.69 -23.10
N ILE A 3 62.45 52.63 -22.30
CA ILE A 3 62.14 52.73 -20.86
C ILE A 3 60.67 53.12 -20.59
N THR A 4 60.07 53.95 -21.45
CA THR A 4 58.68 54.41 -21.27
C THR A 4 57.68 53.30 -21.62
N GLU A 5 57.97 52.54 -22.67
CA GLU A 5 57.14 51.41 -23.14
C GLU A 5 57.19 50.24 -22.14
N ARG A 6 58.36 49.96 -21.58
CA ARG A 6 58.53 48.98 -20.51
C ARG A 6 57.74 49.35 -19.25
N LYS A 7 57.78 50.63 -18.82
CA LYS A 7 57.01 51.10 -17.64
C LYS A 7 55.51 51.02 -17.86
N LEU A 8 55.01 51.38 -19.05
CA LEU A 8 53.59 51.26 -19.40
C LEU A 8 53.14 49.79 -19.39
N THR A 9 53.99 48.88 -19.87
CA THR A 9 53.71 47.44 -19.88
C THR A 9 53.70 46.86 -18.47
N GLU A 10 54.66 47.24 -17.61
CA GLU A 10 54.71 46.83 -16.21
C GLU A 10 53.48 47.34 -15.43
N GLU A 11 53.03 48.56 -15.69
CA GLU A 11 51.85 49.14 -15.05
C GLU A 11 50.54 48.50 -15.52
N ALA A 12 50.42 48.19 -16.82
CA ALA A 12 49.30 47.44 -17.37
C ALA A 12 49.24 46.00 -16.83
N LEU A 13 50.40 45.33 -16.72
CA LEU A 13 50.50 43.98 -16.15
C LEU A 13 50.13 43.98 -14.66
N ARG A 14 50.57 44.99 -13.89
CA ARG A 14 50.17 45.16 -12.49
C ARG A 14 48.65 45.31 -12.38
N LYS A 15 48.05 46.17 -13.18
CA LYS A 15 46.59 46.40 -13.16
C LYS A 15 45.81 45.13 -13.54
N ALA A 16 46.23 44.41 -14.58
CA ALA A 16 45.61 43.15 -14.98
C ALA A 16 45.75 42.06 -13.92
N ARG A 17 46.89 41.98 -13.21
CA ARG A 17 47.09 41.07 -12.09
C ARG A 17 46.14 41.39 -10.93
N ASP A 18 46.04 42.66 -10.56
CA ASP A 18 45.20 43.09 -9.44
C ASP A 18 43.70 42.86 -9.76
N GLU A 19 43.27 43.12 -11.00
CA GLU A 19 41.91 42.79 -11.49
C GLU A 19 41.64 41.27 -11.48
N LEU A 20 42.64 40.45 -11.84
CA LEU A 20 42.53 38.99 -11.80
C LEU A 20 42.42 38.49 -10.35
N GLU A 21 43.21 39.03 -9.42
CA GLU A 21 43.13 38.66 -8.00
C GLU A 21 41.76 38.98 -7.41
N ILE A 22 41.20 40.16 -7.71
CA ILE A 22 39.84 40.52 -7.29
C ILE A 22 38.82 39.52 -7.84
N ARG A 23 38.89 39.22 -9.16
CA ARG A 23 37.96 38.27 -9.79
C ARG A 23 38.09 36.87 -9.20
N VAL A 24 39.31 36.40 -8.91
CA VAL A 24 39.54 35.10 -8.27
C VAL A 24 38.95 35.10 -6.86
N GLN A 25 39.12 36.16 -6.08
CA GLN A 25 38.54 36.27 -4.73
C GLN A 25 37.01 36.26 -4.77
N GLU A 26 36.39 37.03 -5.68
CA GLU A 26 34.94 37.05 -5.89
C GLU A 26 34.41 35.66 -6.26
N ARG A 27 35.01 35.01 -7.27
CA ARG A 27 34.61 33.66 -7.71
C ARG A 27 34.82 32.61 -6.63
N THR A 28 35.90 32.71 -5.85
CA THR A 28 36.15 31.79 -4.72
C THR A 28 35.08 31.95 -3.65
N ARG A 29 34.64 33.19 -3.39
CA ARG A 29 33.55 33.47 -2.44
C ARG A 29 32.21 32.94 -2.95
N GLU A 30 31.87 33.19 -4.21
CA GLU A 30 30.66 32.65 -4.86
C GLU A 30 30.63 31.11 -4.80
N LEU A 31 31.75 30.46 -5.16
CA LEU A 31 31.87 29.01 -5.10
C LEU A 31 31.75 28.47 -3.68
N SER A 32 32.37 29.13 -2.70
CA SER A 32 32.28 28.72 -1.30
C SER A 32 30.85 28.82 -0.78
N GLN A 33 30.13 29.89 -1.16
CA GLN A 33 28.73 30.09 -0.80
C GLN A 33 27.83 29.02 -1.44
N ALA A 34 27.96 28.80 -2.76
CA ALA A 34 27.20 27.77 -3.46
C ALA A 34 27.48 26.36 -2.91
N ASN A 35 28.71 26.09 -2.48
CA ASN A 35 29.06 24.81 -1.88
C ASN A 35 28.36 24.60 -0.51
N ILE A 36 28.27 25.65 0.31
CA ILE A 36 27.51 25.60 1.58
C ILE A 36 26.03 25.32 1.32
N GLU A 37 25.44 26.01 0.34
CA GLU A 37 24.03 25.83 -0.04
C GLU A 37 23.77 24.41 -0.54
N LEU A 38 24.60 23.89 -1.44
CA LEU A 38 24.51 22.52 -1.94
C LEU A 38 24.65 21.49 -0.82
N HIS A 39 25.59 21.69 0.10
CA HIS A 39 25.73 20.80 1.25
C HIS A 39 24.49 20.79 2.14
N SER A 40 23.85 21.95 2.32
CA SER A 40 22.59 22.04 3.07
C SER A 40 21.45 21.32 2.35
N GLU A 41 21.28 21.55 1.04
CA GLU A 41 20.24 20.90 0.24
C GLU A 41 20.42 19.37 0.22
N ILE A 42 21.67 18.89 0.07
CA ILE A 42 21.98 17.45 0.14
C ILE A 42 21.63 16.88 1.52
N ALA A 43 21.92 17.61 2.61
CA ALA A 43 21.58 17.17 3.95
C ALA A 43 20.07 17.08 4.16
N GLU A 44 19.30 18.05 3.66
CA GLU A 44 17.84 18.03 3.72
C GLU A 44 17.25 16.89 2.90
N ARG A 45 17.71 16.73 1.65
CA ARG A 45 17.26 15.64 0.78
C ARG A 45 17.53 14.26 1.39
N ARG A 46 18.73 14.05 1.96
CA ARG A 46 19.06 12.78 2.64
C ARG A 46 18.12 12.51 3.81
N ARG A 47 17.83 13.51 4.64
CA ARG A 47 16.88 13.35 5.76
C ARG A 47 15.47 13.01 5.27
N ALA A 48 15.03 13.61 4.15
CA ALA A 48 13.73 13.30 3.57
C ALA A 48 13.69 11.86 3.00
N GLU A 49 14.75 11.45 2.31
CA GLU A 49 14.90 10.08 1.78
C GLU A 49 14.95 9.03 2.90
N GLU A 50 15.65 9.31 4.01
CA GLU A 50 15.70 8.44 5.19
C GLU A 50 14.32 8.29 5.83
N LYS A 51 13.61 9.40 6.08
CA LYS A 51 12.24 9.36 6.62
C LYS A 51 11.27 8.61 5.70
N LEU A 52 11.39 8.79 4.39
CA LEU A 52 10.58 8.06 3.42
C LEU A 52 10.85 6.56 3.53
N LYS A 53 12.12 6.16 3.53
CA LYS A 53 12.54 4.75 3.65
C LYS A 53 12.07 4.11 4.95
N GLU A 54 12.17 4.82 6.07
CA GLU A 54 11.67 4.37 7.37
C GLU A 54 10.15 4.16 7.36
N SER A 55 9.42 5.09 6.76
CA SER A 55 7.96 5.00 6.60
C SER A 55 7.57 3.83 5.71
N GLU A 56 8.21 3.66 4.56
CA GLU A 56 7.98 2.54 3.63
C GLU A 56 8.25 1.19 4.31
N GLN A 57 9.35 1.07 5.06
CA GLN A 57 9.69 -0.15 5.77
C GLN A 57 8.69 -0.46 6.90
N SER A 58 8.23 0.57 7.61
CA SER A 58 7.21 0.43 8.65
C SER A 58 5.88 -0.03 8.04
N TYR A 59 5.42 0.62 6.97
CA TYR A 59 4.21 0.24 6.26
C TYR A 59 4.29 -1.20 5.73
N LYS A 60 5.40 -1.56 5.07
CA LYS A 60 5.64 -2.92 4.59
C LYS A 60 5.56 -3.94 5.72
N THR A 61 6.14 -3.63 6.89
CA THR A 61 6.11 -4.52 8.05
C THR A 61 4.68 -4.70 8.56
N LEU A 62 3.92 -3.61 8.71
CA LEU A 62 2.52 -3.65 9.15
C LEU A 62 1.65 -4.49 8.21
N VAL A 63 1.76 -4.26 6.90
CA VAL A 63 0.98 -4.99 5.90
C VAL A 63 1.35 -6.48 5.86
N GLN A 64 2.65 -6.81 5.93
CA GLN A 64 3.11 -8.21 5.84
C GLN A 64 2.86 -9.02 7.12
N THR A 65 2.80 -8.37 8.28
CA THR A 65 2.54 -9.03 9.57
C THR A 65 1.06 -9.11 9.94
N SER A 66 0.19 -8.42 9.20
CA SER A 66 -1.26 -8.52 9.36
C SER A 66 -1.75 -9.96 9.24
N ARG A 67 -2.75 -10.30 10.06
CA ARG A 67 -3.46 -11.59 9.97
C ARG A 67 -4.58 -11.56 8.93
N ASP A 68 -5.07 -10.38 8.60
CA ASP A 68 -6.06 -10.21 7.54
C ASP A 68 -5.34 -10.20 6.17
N MET A 69 -6.04 -10.71 5.16
CA MET A 69 -5.59 -10.72 3.78
C MET A 69 -5.70 -9.32 3.19
N ILE A 70 -4.56 -8.69 2.92
CA ILE A 70 -4.49 -7.33 2.37
C ILE A 70 -4.07 -7.41 0.90
N PHE A 71 -4.78 -6.71 0.03
CA PHE A 71 -4.53 -6.75 -1.40
C PHE A 71 -4.79 -5.42 -2.10
N THR A 72 -4.23 -5.29 -3.29
CA THR A 72 -4.70 -4.34 -4.30
C THR A 72 -4.99 -5.07 -5.61
N VAL A 73 -6.00 -4.59 -6.33
CA VAL A 73 -6.36 -5.10 -7.66
C VAL A 73 -6.47 -3.95 -8.66
N ASP A 74 -6.20 -4.25 -9.93
CA ASP A 74 -6.49 -3.32 -11.02
C ASP A 74 -8.01 -3.19 -11.26
N LEU A 75 -8.40 -2.32 -12.19
CA LEU A 75 -9.82 -2.08 -12.55
C LEU A 75 -10.50 -3.29 -13.24
N LYS A 76 -9.78 -4.39 -13.45
CA LYS A 76 -10.33 -5.65 -13.97
C LYS A 76 -10.39 -6.73 -12.90
N GLY A 77 -9.90 -6.47 -11.68
CA GLY A 77 -9.84 -7.42 -10.59
C GLY A 77 -8.56 -8.27 -10.53
N ASN A 78 -7.54 -7.97 -11.35
CA ASN A 78 -6.27 -8.69 -11.31
C ASN A 78 -5.45 -8.24 -10.10
N PHE A 79 -4.87 -9.17 -9.35
CA PHE A 79 -4.05 -8.81 -8.19
C PHE A 79 -2.77 -8.07 -8.60
N LEU A 80 -2.62 -6.86 -8.09
CA LEU A 80 -1.39 -6.06 -8.19
C LEU A 80 -0.46 -6.32 -7.01
N PHE A 81 -1.06 -6.52 -5.83
CA PHE A 81 -0.35 -6.81 -4.59
C PHE A 81 -1.20 -7.71 -3.69
N THR A 82 -0.53 -8.59 -2.95
CA THR A 82 -1.09 -9.38 -1.85
C THR A 82 -0.06 -9.48 -0.73
N ASN A 83 -0.49 -9.37 0.53
CA ASN A 83 0.40 -9.61 1.67
C ASN A 83 0.64 -11.11 1.93
N GLN A 84 1.54 -11.43 2.88
CA GLN A 84 1.85 -12.81 3.25
C GLN A 84 0.65 -13.62 3.76
N ALA A 85 -0.37 -12.95 4.32
CA ALA A 85 -1.56 -13.63 4.85
C ALA A 85 -2.33 -14.37 3.75
N PHE A 86 -2.38 -13.85 2.51
CA PHE A 86 -2.98 -14.56 1.37
C PHE A 86 -2.38 -15.95 1.16
N GLY A 87 -1.05 -16.05 1.12
CA GLY A 87 -0.39 -17.34 0.93
C GLY A 87 -0.57 -18.28 2.12
N LYS A 88 -0.56 -17.75 3.34
CA LYS A 88 -0.80 -18.54 4.57
C LYS A 88 -2.23 -19.08 4.66
N ILE A 89 -3.22 -18.28 4.25
CA ILE A 89 -4.65 -18.61 4.41
C ILE A 89 -5.17 -19.40 3.21
N LEU A 90 -4.89 -18.94 1.98
CA LEU A 90 -5.41 -19.56 0.76
C LEU A 90 -4.48 -20.62 0.16
N GLY A 91 -3.20 -20.63 0.53
CA GLY A 91 -2.23 -21.64 0.08
C GLY A 91 -1.57 -21.36 -1.27
N TYR A 92 -1.78 -20.19 -1.88
CA TYR A 92 -1.13 -19.79 -3.12
C TYR A 92 0.22 -19.11 -2.88
N SER A 93 1.17 -19.24 -3.81
CA SER A 93 2.39 -18.42 -3.79
C SER A 93 2.11 -17.00 -4.25
N ALA A 94 3.01 -16.06 -3.94
CA ALA A 94 2.89 -14.67 -4.39
C ALA A 94 2.94 -14.56 -5.93
N GLU A 95 3.74 -15.41 -6.59
CA GLU A 95 3.86 -15.47 -8.04
C GLU A 95 2.61 -16.01 -8.71
N GLU A 96 1.95 -16.99 -8.09
CA GLU A 96 0.65 -17.50 -8.54
C GLU A 96 -0.41 -16.41 -8.41
N LEU A 97 -0.52 -15.77 -7.23
CA LEU A 97 -1.50 -14.71 -6.97
C LEU A 97 -1.40 -13.55 -7.97
N LYS A 98 -0.19 -13.13 -8.34
CA LYS A 98 0.03 -12.08 -9.35
C LYS A 98 -0.52 -12.39 -10.74
N ARG A 99 -0.78 -13.67 -11.04
CA ARG A 99 -1.33 -14.11 -12.33
C ARG A 99 -2.83 -14.35 -12.28
N LEU A 100 -3.43 -14.28 -11.09
CA LEU A 100 -4.84 -14.55 -10.88
C LEU A 100 -5.65 -13.26 -10.84
N ASN A 101 -6.88 -13.38 -11.32
CA ASN A 101 -7.93 -12.44 -11.07
C ASN A 101 -8.70 -12.84 -9.80
N GLY A 102 -8.99 -11.87 -8.92
CA GLY A 102 -9.72 -12.12 -7.67
C GLY A 102 -11.07 -12.82 -7.88
N PHE A 103 -11.74 -12.55 -9.01
CA PHE A 103 -13.01 -13.21 -9.35
C PHE A 103 -12.87 -14.72 -9.58
N GLU A 104 -11.70 -15.21 -9.96
CA GLU A 104 -11.44 -16.66 -10.15
C GLU A 104 -11.39 -17.43 -8.82
N LEU A 105 -11.20 -16.70 -7.72
CA LEU A 105 -11.22 -17.26 -6.38
C LEU A 105 -12.62 -17.23 -5.77
N VAL A 106 -13.53 -16.40 -6.28
CA VAL A 106 -14.89 -16.24 -5.74
C VAL A 106 -15.71 -17.51 -5.99
N HIS A 107 -16.50 -17.93 -5.01
CA HIS A 107 -17.47 -19.01 -5.19
C HIS A 107 -18.48 -18.66 -6.30
N PRO A 108 -18.85 -19.59 -7.20
CA PRO A 108 -19.73 -19.29 -8.33
C PRO A 108 -21.06 -18.62 -7.97
N GLU A 109 -21.67 -19.00 -6.85
CA GLU A 109 -22.91 -18.39 -6.35
C GLU A 109 -22.75 -16.95 -5.87
N ASP A 110 -21.54 -16.57 -5.44
CA ASP A 110 -21.26 -15.24 -4.89
C ASP A 110 -20.72 -14.29 -5.98
N LEU A 111 -20.30 -14.83 -7.13
CA LEU A 111 -19.55 -14.11 -8.17
C LEU A 111 -20.28 -12.87 -8.70
N GLU A 112 -21.57 -13.00 -8.98
CA GLU A 112 -22.33 -11.88 -9.56
C GLU A 112 -22.47 -10.72 -8.56
N ALA A 113 -22.78 -11.03 -7.30
CA ALA A 113 -22.85 -10.02 -6.24
C ALA A 113 -21.50 -9.30 -6.04
N VAL A 114 -20.38 -10.05 -6.12
CA VAL A 114 -19.04 -9.46 -6.01
C VAL A 114 -18.72 -8.56 -7.20
N LYS A 115 -19.10 -8.93 -8.42
CA LYS A 115 -18.91 -8.08 -9.61
C LYS A 115 -19.71 -6.78 -9.53
N VAL A 116 -20.96 -6.82 -9.06
CA VAL A 116 -21.78 -5.62 -8.85
C VAL A 116 -21.11 -4.67 -7.87
N GLN A 117 -20.62 -5.18 -6.75
CA GLN A 117 -19.94 -4.36 -5.74
C GLN A 117 -18.58 -3.85 -6.24
N PHE A 118 -17.88 -4.63 -7.05
CA PHE A 118 -16.65 -4.19 -7.68
C PHE A 118 -16.88 -3.06 -8.71
N ALA A 119 -17.99 -3.10 -9.46
CA ALA A 119 -18.33 -2.00 -10.36
C ALA A 119 -18.50 -0.67 -9.61
N ARG A 120 -19.16 -0.71 -8.43
CA ARG A 120 -19.29 0.46 -7.55
C ARG A 120 -17.93 0.98 -7.04
N LEU A 121 -17.01 0.08 -6.71
CA LEU A 121 -15.62 0.46 -6.37
C LEU A 121 -14.92 1.19 -7.51
N VAL A 122 -15.10 0.73 -8.75
CA VAL A 122 -14.53 1.39 -9.95
C VAL A 122 -15.16 2.77 -10.20
N GLU A 123 -16.41 2.97 -9.79
CA GLU A 123 -17.12 4.26 -9.82
C GLU A 123 -16.73 5.19 -8.65
N GLY A 124 -15.91 4.71 -7.71
CA GLY A 124 -15.39 5.50 -6.59
C GLY A 124 -16.12 5.30 -5.26
N GLU A 125 -17.01 4.32 -5.16
CA GLU A 125 -17.71 4.01 -3.92
C GLU A 125 -16.97 2.93 -3.10
N SER A 126 -16.74 3.19 -1.81
CA SER A 126 -16.22 2.16 -0.91
C SER A 126 -17.26 1.08 -0.60
N VAL A 127 -16.80 -0.15 -0.40
CA VAL A 127 -17.61 -1.29 0.01
C VAL A 127 -17.12 -1.76 1.37
N ASP A 128 -18.04 -1.95 2.31
CA ASP A 128 -17.71 -2.42 3.65
C ASP A 128 -18.47 -3.70 4.01
N ASN A 129 -17.82 -4.57 4.78
CA ASN A 129 -18.41 -5.78 5.37
C ASN A 129 -19.13 -6.70 4.39
N MET A 130 -18.62 -6.84 3.16
CA MET A 130 -19.19 -7.79 2.20
C MET A 130 -18.73 -9.21 2.54
N GLU A 131 -19.68 -10.09 2.88
CA GLU A 131 -19.40 -11.51 3.08
C GLU A 131 -19.53 -12.28 1.77
N TYR A 132 -18.49 -13.06 1.43
CA TYR A 132 -18.53 -14.02 0.33
C TYR A 132 -17.46 -15.10 0.54
N ARG A 133 -17.41 -16.09 -0.35
CA ARG A 133 -16.49 -17.21 -0.25
C ARG A 133 -15.33 -17.13 -1.23
N TYR A 134 -14.12 -17.42 -0.73
CA TYR A 134 -12.92 -17.62 -1.53
C TYR A 134 -12.48 -19.08 -1.56
N ARG A 135 -12.02 -19.52 -2.73
CA ARG A 135 -11.47 -20.84 -2.99
C ARG A 135 -9.98 -20.87 -2.64
N LYS A 136 -9.62 -21.70 -1.68
CA LYS A 136 -8.24 -22.07 -1.38
C LYS A 136 -7.64 -22.93 -2.51
N LYS A 137 -6.31 -23.05 -2.54
CA LYS A 137 -5.59 -23.87 -3.52
C LYS A 137 -5.94 -25.36 -3.44
N ASP A 138 -6.28 -25.84 -2.25
CA ASP A 138 -6.74 -27.21 -2.01
C ASP A 138 -8.19 -27.47 -2.49
N GLY A 139 -8.86 -26.45 -3.02
CA GLY A 139 -10.22 -26.53 -3.55
C GLY A 139 -11.33 -26.23 -2.54
N PHE A 140 -11.02 -26.14 -1.24
CA PHE A 140 -12.01 -25.81 -0.22
C PHE A 140 -12.33 -24.31 -0.21
N TYR A 141 -13.56 -23.98 0.19
CA TYR A 141 -13.98 -22.59 0.34
C TYR A 141 -13.88 -22.12 1.78
N ILE A 142 -13.45 -20.89 1.97
CA ILE A 142 -13.52 -20.17 3.25
C ILE A 142 -14.48 -18.99 3.13
N SER A 143 -15.17 -18.67 4.23
CA SER A 143 -15.97 -17.45 4.30
C SER A 143 -15.07 -16.28 4.66
N ILE A 144 -15.14 -15.21 3.88
CA ILE A 144 -14.40 -13.99 4.13
C ILE A 144 -15.34 -12.80 4.31
N LEU A 145 -14.92 -11.85 5.14
CA LEU A 145 -15.53 -10.53 5.30
C LEU A 145 -14.59 -9.50 4.67
N ASN A 146 -15.04 -8.85 3.60
CA ASN A 146 -14.22 -7.97 2.79
C ASN A 146 -14.68 -6.52 2.89
N SER A 147 -13.72 -5.62 3.09
CA SER A 147 -13.90 -4.18 2.94
C SER A 147 -12.90 -3.67 1.91
N ALA A 148 -13.33 -2.81 1.00
CA ALA A 148 -12.51 -2.28 -0.06
C ALA A 148 -12.82 -0.80 -0.36
N ALA A 149 -11.82 -0.09 -0.84
CA ALA A 149 -11.90 1.32 -1.20
C ALA A 149 -11.15 1.58 -2.52
N PRO A 150 -11.60 2.57 -3.32
CA PRO A 150 -10.88 2.99 -4.51
C PRO A 150 -9.54 3.63 -4.15
N LEU A 151 -8.51 3.36 -4.97
CA LEU A 151 -7.26 4.10 -4.97
C LEU A 151 -7.30 5.13 -6.11
N LEU A 152 -7.09 6.39 -5.75
CA LEU A 152 -7.14 7.52 -6.66
C LEU A 152 -5.73 7.96 -7.06
N ASP A 153 -5.56 8.39 -8.31
CA ASP A 153 -4.37 9.12 -8.74
C ASP A 153 -4.40 10.60 -8.31
N SER A 154 -3.35 11.35 -8.64
CA SER A 154 -3.25 12.78 -8.32
C SER A 154 -4.30 13.66 -9.00
N LYS A 155 -5.06 13.13 -9.97
CA LYS A 155 -6.15 13.81 -10.67
C LYS A 155 -7.53 13.38 -10.16
N GLY A 156 -7.58 12.54 -9.11
CA GLY A 156 -8.83 12.04 -8.53
C GLY A 156 -9.46 10.89 -9.34
N LYS A 157 -8.75 10.29 -10.29
CA LYS A 157 -9.26 9.15 -11.07
C LYS A 157 -8.98 7.84 -10.34
N VAL A 158 -9.96 6.94 -10.30
CA VAL A 158 -9.77 5.58 -9.79
C VAL A 158 -8.80 4.82 -10.69
N VAL A 159 -7.71 4.31 -10.11
CA VAL A 159 -6.65 3.55 -10.81
C VAL A 159 -6.51 2.11 -10.34
N ALA A 160 -6.99 1.81 -9.13
CA ALA A 160 -6.97 0.49 -8.53
C ALA A 160 -7.99 0.44 -7.38
N ALA A 161 -8.18 -0.74 -6.78
CA ALA A 161 -8.88 -0.88 -5.51
C ALA A 161 -7.95 -1.48 -4.46
N PHE A 162 -8.06 -1.01 -3.23
CA PHE A 162 -7.41 -1.59 -2.06
C PHE A 162 -8.45 -2.34 -1.24
N GLY A 163 -8.12 -3.54 -0.77
CA GLY A 163 -9.02 -4.37 0.01
C GLY A 163 -8.37 -5.06 1.18
N VAL A 164 -9.18 -5.32 2.20
CA VAL A 164 -8.85 -6.14 3.36
C VAL A 164 -9.93 -7.20 3.50
N ALA A 165 -9.53 -8.47 3.46
CA ALA A 165 -10.39 -9.62 3.63
C ALA A 165 -9.99 -10.39 4.89
N ARG A 166 -10.95 -10.58 5.79
CA ARG A 166 -10.79 -11.37 7.02
C ARG A 166 -11.42 -12.75 6.84
N ASP A 167 -10.68 -13.81 7.17
CA ASP A 167 -11.29 -15.14 7.29
C ASP A 167 -12.21 -15.19 8.52
N ILE A 168 -13.50 -15.40 8.27
CA ILE A 168 -14.54 -15.49 9.31
C ILE A 168 -15.05 -16.93 9.50
N SER A 169 -14.38 -17.93 8.91
CA SER A 169 -14.82 -19.32 8.95
C SER A 169 -14.90 -19.87 10.38
N GLN A 170 -13.96 -19.51 11.26
CA GLN A 170 -14.01 -19.89 12.67
C GLN A 170 -15.21 -19.26 13.39
N ARG A 171 -15.49 -17.97 13.12
CA ARG A 171 -16.63 -17.25 13.69
C ARG A 171 -17.94 -17.93 13.30
N LYS A 172 -18.13 -18.25 12.02
CA LYS A 172 -19.34 -18.91 11.53
C LYS A 172 -19.53 -20.30 12.13
N ARG A 173 -18.47 -21.11 12.24
CA ARG A 173 -18.53 -22.41 12.92
C ARG A 173 -18.95 -22.30 14.38
N ALA A 174 -18.47 -21.28 15.10
CA ALA A 174 -18.85 -21.04 16.49
C ALA A 174 -20.33 -20.62 16.61
N GLU A 175 -20.79 -19.73 15.72
CA GLU A 175 -22.21 -19.31 15.67
C GLU A 175 -23.15 -20.48 15.32
N GLU A 176 -22.78 -21.33 14.37
CA GLU A 176 -23.54 -22.53 14.01
C GLU A 176 -23.61 -23.53 15.15
N ALA A 177 -22.49 -23.79 15.84
CA ALA A 177 -22.46 -24.66 17.01
C ALA A 177 -23.34 -24.14 18.15
N LEU A 178 -23.32 -22.83 18.39
CA LEU A 178 -24.19 -22.19 19.38
C LEU A 178 -25.67 -22.35 19.00
N ARG A 179 -26.04 -22.03 17.75
CA ARG A 179 -27.42 -22.18 17.25
C ARG A 179 -27.91 -23.63 17.34
N ALA A 180 -27.07 -24.60 17.02
CA ALA A 180 -27.41 -26.02 17.13
C ALA A 180 -27.65 -26.43 18.59
N SER A 181 -26.82 -25.95 19.52
CA SER A 181 -26.99 -26.20 20.96
C SER A 181 -28.27 -25.56 21.50
N GLU A 182 -28.56 -24.31 21.13
CA GLU A 182 -29.80 -23.61 21.54
C GLU A 182 -31.06 -24.27 20.99
N GLY A 183 -31.04 -24.67 19.72
CA GLY A 183 -32.15 -25.40 19.09
C GLY A 183 -32.42 -26.75 19.78
N THR A 184 -31.37 -27.48 20.12
CA THR A 184 -31.48 -28.76 20.84
C THR A 184 -32.06 -28.56 22.25
N THR A 185 -31.55 -27.59 23.00
CA THR A 185 -32.07 -27.26 24.34
C THR A 185 -33.54 -26.86 24.29
N ARG A 186 -33.93 -26.02 23.33
CA ARG A 186 -35.33 -25.59 23.16
C ARG A 186 -36.26 -26.75 22.83
N ALA A 187 -35.83 -27.68 21.97
CA ALA A 187 -36.60 -28.88 21.65
C ALA A 187 -36.80 -29.79 22.88
N LEU A 188 -35.76 -30.00 23.69
CA LEU A 188 -35.84 -30.81 24.91
C LEU A 188 -36.74 -30.18 25.98
N LEU A 189 -36.65 -28.87 26.21
CA LEU A 189 -37.52 -28.17 27.17
C LEU A 189 -39.00 -28.25 26.79
N ASN A 190 -39.32 -28.12 25.50
CA ASN A 190 -40.69 -28.24 25.00
C ASN A 190 -41.23 -29.68 25.15
N ALA A 191 -40.40 -30.69 24.92
CA ALA A 191 -40.77 -32.09 25.13
C ALA A 191 -41.02 -32.40 26.62
N SER A 192 -40.22 -31.84 27.53
CA SER A 192 -40.39 -32.04 28.98
C SER A 192 -41.63 -31.34 29.55
N HIS A 193 -42.00 -30.16 29.06
CA HIS A 193 -43.23 -29.46 29.48
C HIS A 193 -44.51 -30.13 28.94
N GLY A 194 -44.43 -30.88 27.83
CA GLY A 194 -45.54 -31.69 27.33
C GLY A 194 -45.83 -32.94 28.16
N ILE A 195 -44.87 -33.42 28.96
CA ILE A 195 -45.02 -34.61 29.82
C ILE A 195 -45.59 -34.22 31.20
N ALA A 196 -45.46 -32.97 31.63
CA ALA A 196 -45.95 -32.49 32.93
C ALA A 196 -47.42 -32.03 32.95
N LEU A 197 -48.16 -32.15 31.83
CA LEU A 197 -49.55 -31.72 31.66
C LEU A 197 -50.53 -32.88 31.36
N LEU A 198 -50.12 -34.13 31.62
CA LEU A 198 -50.97 -35.34 31.64
C LEU A 198 -51.01 -35.91 33.07
#